data_AF-A0AAW9D751-F1
#
_entry.id   AF-A0AAW9D751-F1
#
_cell.length_a   1.000
_cell.length_b   1.000
_cell.length_c   1.000
_cell.angle_alpha   90.00
_cell.angle_beta   90.00
_cell.angle_gamma   90.00
#
_symmetry.space_group_name_H-M   'P 1'
#
loop_
_entity.id
_entity.type
_entity.pdbx_description
1 polymer ?
#
loop_
_entity_poly.entity_id
_entity_poly.type
_entity_poly.pdbx_seq_one_letter_code
_entity_poly.pdbx_strand_id
1 'polypeptide(L)'
;MIVFFIPDYKLKQGESFNNLKIEKFYSDNFSKAINDYLKDEDILDLRAGFYEKFYTIKKPYKTLKFIKDGKVVSHFAKAYRGEILKIIAQNSVKTFEDFMNLELKNLKLEEIKEQKLKTEIVYSIN
;
A
#
# COMPACT_ATOMS: atom_id res chain seq x y z
N MET A 1 16.13 18.54 -1.17
CA MET A 1 14.82 17.93 -1.49
C MET A 1 14.44 18.39 -2.89
N ILE A 2 14.58 17.54 -3.91
CA ILE A 2 14.16 17.87 -5.28
C ILE A 2 12.66 17.59 -5.34
N VAL A 3 11.85 18.64 -5.39
CA VAL A 3 10.42 18.51 -5.70
C VAL A 3 10.30 18.47 -7.21
N PHE A 4 9.95 17.31 -7.77
CA PHE A 4 9.60 17.23 -9.19
C PHE A 4 8.26 17.92 -9.40
N PHE A 5 8.23 18.92 -10.27
CA PHE A 5 6.97 19.51 -10.74
C PHE A 5 6.26 18.47 -11.61
N ILE A 6 5.15 17.93 -11.10
CA ILE A 6 4.25 17.09 -11.89
C ILE A 6 3.34 18.05 -12.67
N PRO A 7 3.30 18.00 -14.02
CA PRO A 7 2.41 18.85 -14.79
C PRO A 7 0.94 18.52 -14.46
N ASP A 8 0.02 19.45 -14.68
CA ASP A 8 -1.41 19.13 -14.60
C ASP A 8 -1.76 18.19 -15.76
N TYR A 9 -2.18 16.97 -15.42
CA TYR A 9 -2.58 15.96 -16.39
C TYR A 9 -3.74 15.11 -15.86
N LYS A 10 -4.56 14.60 -16.79
CA LYS A 10 -5.65 13.68 -16.49
C LYS A 10 -5.53 12.42 -17.32
N LEU A 11 -4.71 11.49 -16.85
CA LEU A 11 -4.63 10.12 -17.37
C LEU A 11 -5.07 9.15 -16.28
N LYS A 12 -6.23 8.50 -16.44
CA LYS A 12 -6.62 7.46 -15.49
C LYS A 12 -5.74 6.23 -15.73
N GLN A 13 -5.29 5.61 -14.66
CA GLN A 13 -4.36 4.48 -14.73
C GLN A 13 -4.99 3.22 -15.37
N GLY A 14 -6.33 3.15 -15.44
CA GLY A 14 -7.06 2.09 -16.13
C GLY A 14 -7.33 2.34 -17.61
N GLU A 15 -6.95 3.49 -18.15
CA GLU A 15 -7.11 3.75 -19.59
C GLU A 15 -6.21 2.81 -20.41
N SER A 16 -6.62 2.55 -21.64
CA SER A 16 -5.80 1.89 -22.66
C SER A 16 -6.03 2.61 -23.98
N PHE A 17 -4.97 2.80 -24.76
CA PHE A 17 -5.07 3.49 -26.05
C PHE A 17 -4.04 2.93 -27.02
N ASN A 18 -4.39 2.85 -28.32
CA ASN A 18 -3.50 2.35 -29.37
C ASN A 18 -2.83 1.01 -29.01
N ASN A 19 -3.58 0.06 -28.45
CA ASN A 19 -3.11 -1.24 -27.93
C ASN A 19 -2.11 -1.18 -26.76
N LEU A 20 -1.79 0.02 -26.25
CA LEU A 20 -1.02 0.19 -25.02
C LEU A 20 -1.91 -0.06 -23.81
N LYS A 21 -1.60 -1.12 -23.07
CA LYS A 21 -2.13 -1.36 -21.73
C LYS A 21 -1.21 -0.73 -20.71
N ILE A 22 -1.69 0.29 -20.00
CA ILE A 22 -0.87 1.07 -19.08
C ILE A 22 -0.28 0.18 -17.97
N GLU A 23 -1.06 -0.75 -17.41
CA GLU A 23 -0.52 -1.69 -16.41
C GLU A 23 0.68 -2.51 -16.90
N LYS A 24 0.62 -2.99 -18.15
CA LYS A 24 1.67 -3.81 -18.74
C LYS A 24 2.91 -2.98 -19.02
N PHE A 25 2.71 -1.78 -19.55
CA PHE A 25 3.80 -0.84 -19.77
C PHE A 25 4.57 -0.54 -18.48
N TYR A 26 3.87 -0.21 -17.38
CA TYR A 26 4.54 0.05 -16.12
C TYR A 26 5.23 -1.20 -15.55
N SER A 27 4.56 -2.35 -15.61
CA SER A 27 5.12 -3.59 -15.09
C SER A 27 6.39 -4.01 -15.84
N ASP A 28 6.37 -3.99 -17.17
CA ASP A 28 7.50 -4.42 -18.00
C ASP A 28 8.72 -3.49 -17.86
N ASN A 29 8.50 -2.17 -17.72
CA ASN A 29 9.58 -1.19 -17.79
C ASN A 29 10.13 -0.76 -16.42
N PHE A 30 9.34 -0.78 -15.35
CA PHE A 30 9.74 -0.20 -14.06
C PHE A 30 9.92 -1.22 -12.94
N SER A 31 9.43 -2.46 -13.09
CA SER A 31 9.51 -3.46 -12.02
C SER A 31 10.94 -3.71 -11.53
N LYS A 32 11.93 -3.72 -12.43
CA LYS A 32 13.34 -3.89 -12.03
C LYS A 32 13.82 -2.73 -11.17
N ALA A 33 13.59 -1.49 -11.59
CA ALA A 33 13.99 -0.30 -10.85
C ALA A 33 13.34 -0.24 -9.46
N ILE A 34 12.05 -0.60 -9.36
CA ILE A 34 11.34 -0.66 -8.07
C ILE A 34 11.92 -1.77 -7.18
N ASN A 35 12.21 -2.95 -7.74
CA ASN A 35 12.84 -4.04 -6.98
C ASN A 35 14.23 -3.63 -6.45
N ASP A 36 15.04 -2.96 -7.27
CA ASP A 36 16.36 -2.47 -6.87
C ASP A 36 16.23 -1.41 -5.76
N TYR A 37 15.24 -0.51 -5.87
CA TYR A 37 14.96 0.52 -4.86
C TYR A 37 14.49 -0.07 -3.52
N LEU A 38 13.65 -1.11 -3.54
CA LEU A 38 13.07 -1.73 -2.34
C LEU A 38 13.91 -2.90 -1.78
N LYS A 39 15.08 -3.17 -2.37
CA LYS A 39 15.87 -4.38 -2.11
C LYS A 39 16.12 -4.61 -0.63
N ASP A 40 16.59 -3.57 0.06
CA ASP A 40 16.98 -3.62 1.47
C ASP A 40 15.93 -3.00 2.41
N GLU A 41 14.75 -2.65 1.87
CA GLU A 41 13.68 -1.97 2.59
C GLU A 41 12.56 -2.90 3.04
N ASP A 42 11.98 -2.64 4.21
CA ASP A 42 10.72 -3.25 4.63
C ASP A 42 9.53 -2.66 3.85
N ILE A 43 8.55 -3.49 3.47
CA ILE A 43 7.42 -3.05 2.63
C ILE A 43 6.11 -3.10 3.39
N LEU A 44 5.49 -1.93 3.61
CA LEU A 44 4.07 -1.78 3.94
C LEU A 44 3.29 -1.38 2.67
N ASP A 45 2.57 -2.32 2.06
CA ASP A 45 1.78 -2.06 0.87
C ASP A 45 0.44 -1.40 1.22
N LEU A 46 0.36 -0.10 0.96
CA LEU A 46 -0.83 0.74 1.13
C LEU A 46 -1.61 0.95 -0.17
N ARG A 47 -1.20 0.33 -1.28
CA ARG A 47 -1.86 0.53 -2.58
C ARG A 47 -3.24 -0.12 -2.58
N ALA A 48 -4.14 0.42 -3.39
CA ALA A 48 -5.38 -0.29 -3.71
C ALA A 48 -5.05 -1.51 -4.60
N GLY A 49 -5.81 -2.61 -4.48
CA GLY A 49 -5.55 -3.84 -5.24
C GLY A 49 -5.53 -3.63 -6.76
N PHE A 50 -6.22 -2.60 -7.26
CA PHE A 50 -6.13 -2.17 -8.65
C PHE A 50 -4.69 -1.88 -9.12
N TYR A 51 -3.79 -1.46 -8.24
CA TYR A 51 -2.40 -1.12 -8.58
C TYR A 51 -1.45 -2.32 -8.56
N GLU A 52 -1.91 -3.50 -8.12
CA GLU A 52 -1.09 -4.71 -8.10
C GLU A 52 -0.69 -5.15 -9.52
N LYS A 53 -1.55 -4.89 -10.53
CA LYS A 53 -1.26 -5.20 -11.94
C LYS A 53 -0.10 -4.38 -12.55
N PHE A 54 0.32 -3.28 -11.91
CA PHE A 54 1.42 -2.43 -12.39
C PHE A 54 2.76 -2.86 -11.81
N TYR A 55 2.75 -3.53 -10.65
CA TYR A 55 3.95 -4.00 -9.97
C TYR A 55 3.60 -5.07 -8.94
N THR A 56 4.13 -6.28 -9.15
CA THR A 56 4.03 -7.40 -8.22
C THR A 56 5.23 -7.40 -7.28
N ILE A 57 4.97 -7.29 -5.97
CA ILE A 57 6.00 -7.36 -4.95
C ILE A 57 6.55 -8.81 -4.88
N LYS A 58 7.88 -8.95 -4.90
CA LYS A 58 8.58 -10.25 -4.93
C LYS A 58 9.33 -10.60 -3.64
N LYS A 59 9.13 -9.82 -2.57
CA LYS A 59 9.71 -10.05 -1.23
C LYS A 59 8.62 -9.99 -0.17
N PRO A 60 8.88 -10.44 1.07
CA PRO A 60 7.92 -10.32 2.15
C PRO A 60 7.41 -8.88 2.31
N TYR A 61 6.10 -8.71 2.45
CA TYR A 61 5.46 -7.41 2.64
C TYR A 61 4.25 -7.53 3.57
N LYS A 62 3.96 -6.44 4.26
CA LYS A 62 2.75 -6.31 5.08
C LYS A 62 1.72 -5.47 4.35
N THR A 63 0.44 -5.72 4.56
CA THR A 63 -0.64 -4.87 4.06
C THR A 63 -1.76 -4.78 5.07
N LEU A 64 -2.67 -3.83 4.85
CA LEU A 64 -3.73 -3.47 5.79
C LEU A 64 -5.10 -3.82 5.22
N LYS A 65 -5.90 -4.48 6.05
CA LYS A 65 -7.30 -4.78 5.81
C LYS A 65 -8.15 -4.21 6.93
N PHE A 66 -9.32 -3.68 6.56
CA PHE A 66 -10.24 -3.04 7.50
C PHE A 66 -11.57 -3.77 7.47
N ILE A 67 -12.09 -4.06 8.65
CA ILE A 67 -13.39 -4.68 8.86
C ILE A 67 -14.26 -3.81 9.77
N LYS A 68 -15.58 -3.89 9.61
CA LYS A 68 -16.57 -3.33 10.52
C LYS A 68 -17.69 -4.36 10.67
N ASP A 69 -18.05 -4.70 11.89
CA ASP A 69 -19.05 -5.73 12.19
C ASP A 69 -18.78 -7.07 11.48
N GLY A 70 -17.49 -7.47 11.44
CA GLY A 70 -17.03 -8.69 10.76
C GLY A 70 -17.01 -8.63 9.23
N LYS A 71 -17.43 -7.52 8.61
CA LYS A 71 -17.48 -7.35 7.15
C LYS A 71 -16.34 -6.47 6.65
N VAL A 72 -15.78 -6.80 5.49
CA VAL A 72 -14.72 -6.02 4.84
C VAL A 72 -15.25 -4.66 4.38
N VAL A 73 -14.54 -3.58 4.72
CA VAL A 73 -14.90 -2.22 4.34
C VAL A 73 -13.90 -1.67 3.31
N SER A 74 -14.22 -1.83 2.02
CA SER A 74 -13.33 -1.43 0.92
C SER A 74 -13.40 0.06 0.56
N HIS A 75 -14.58 0.68 0.67
CA HIS A 75 -14.77 2.09 0.31
C HIS A 75 -13.97 3.06 1.20
N PHE A 76 -13.91 2.78 2.50
CA PHE A 76 -13.20 3.62 3.47
C PHE A 76 -11.72 3.23 3.66
N ALA A 77 -11.29 2.09 3.12
CA ALA A 77 -9.92 1.59 3.28
C ALA A 77 -8.86 2.60 2.81
N LYS A 78 -9.15 3.40 1.78
CA LYS A 78 -8.23 4.45 1.30
C LYS A 78 -7.98 5.54 2.36
N ALA A 79 -9.04 5.97 3.04
CA ALA A 79 -8.94 6.99 4.08
C ALA A 79 -8.12 6.47 5.27
N TYR A 80 -8.39 5.24 5.74
CA TYR A 80 -7.64 4.65 6.85
C TYR A 80 -6.16 4.41 6.52
N ARG A 81 -5.84 3.97 5.30
CA ARG A 81 -4.43 3.86 4.87
C ARG A 81 -3.72 5.20 4.85
N GLY A 82 -4.41 6.26 4.43
CA GLY A 82 -3.89 7.62 4.46
C GLY A 82 -3.64 8.12 5.89
N GLU A 83 -4.59 7.89 6.81
CA GLU A 83 -4.43 8.29 8.21
C GLU A 83 -3.30 7.52 8.89
N ILE A 84 -3.20 6.20 8.67
CA ILE A 84 -2.10 5.39 9.20
C ILE A 84 -0.75 5.87 8.65
N LEU A 85 -0.65 6.14 7.35
CA LEU A 85 0.58 6.67 6.74
C LEU A 85 0.99 8.00 7.38
N LYS A 86 0.02 8.90 7.63
CA LYS A 86 0.25 10.17 8.31
C LYS A 86 0.78 9.94 9.73
N ILE A 87 0.17 9.04 10.51
CA ILE A 87 0.60 8.73 11.88
C ILE A 87 2.02 8.14 11.87
N ILE A 88 2.32 7.17 10.99
CA ILE A 88 3.65 6.58 10.82
C ILE A 88 4.69 7.68 10.55
N ALA A 89 4.40 8.57 9.59
CA ALA A 89 5.30 9.64 9.22
C ALA A 89 5.52 10.64 10.37
N GLN A 90 4.46 11.02 11.08
CA GLN A 90 4.53 11.96 12.21
C GLN A 90 5.31 11.41 13.41
N ASN A 91 5.24 10.09 13.64
CA ASN A 91 5.94 9.43 14.73
C ASN A 91 7.34 8.93 14.34
N SER A 92 7.80 9.23 13.12
CA SER A 92 9.13 8.82 12.62
C SER A 92 9.41 7.32 12.75
N VAL A 93 8.38 6.48 12.65
CA VAL A 93 8.45 5.01 12.71
C VAL A 93 9.54 4.49 11.77
N LYS A 94 10.42 3.64 12.29
CA LYS A 94 11.55 3.07 11.52
C LYS A 94 11.41 1.58 11.29
N THR A 95 10.71 0.89 12.18
CA THR A 95 10.56 -0.56 12.13
C THR A 95 9.09 -0.97 12.17
N PHE A 96 8.81 -2.21 11.77
CA PHE A 96 7.47 -2.77 11.97
C PHE A 96 7.13 -2.96 13.44
N GLU A 97 8.10 -3.15 14.33
CA GLU A 97 7.87 -3.21 15.77
C GLU A 97 7.32 -1.87 16.28
N ASP A 98 7.97 -0.76 15.90
CA ASP A 98 7.48 0.59 16.21
C ASP A 98 6.05 0.80 15.69
N PHE A 99 5.80 0.37 14.44
CA PHE A 99 4.47 0.48 13.82
C PHE A 99 3.40 -0.28 14.61
N MET A 100 3.69 -1.52 15.03
CA MET A 100 2.74 -2.34 15.79
C MET A 100 2.47 -1.80 17.19
N ASN A 101 3.38 -0.99 17.73
CA ASN A 101 3.23 -0.31 19.02
C ASN A 101 2.51 1.04 18.93
N LEU A 102 2.15 1.52 17.73
CA LEU A 102 1.41 2.78 17.58
C LEU A 102 -0.03 2.65 18.08
N GLU A 103 -0.47 3.68 18.80
CA GLU A 103 -1.89 3.86 19.10
C GLU A 103 -2.63 4.40 17.87
N LEU A 104 -3.50 3.58 17.28
CA LEU A 104 -4.34 3.95 16.15
C LEU A 104 -5.77 4.20 16.63
N LYS A 105 -6.16 5.48 16.77
CA LYS A 105 -7.52 5.85 17.20
C LYS A 105 -8.58 5.22 16.28
N ASN A 106 -9.62 4.66 16.88
CA ASN A 106 -10.75 4.00 16.22
C ASN A 106 -10.41 2.74 15.40
N LEU A 107 -9.18 2.23 15.53
CA LEU A 107 -8.75 0.98 14.91
C LEU A 107 -8.26 0.02 15.99
N LYS A 108 -8.80 -1.19 16.00
CA LYS A 108 -8.36 -2.25 16.90
C LYS A 108 -7.78 -3.38 16.09
N LEU A 109 -6.60 -3.86 16.47
CA LEU A 109 -5.99 -5.04 15.86
C LEU A 109 -6.85 -6.28 16.17
N GLU A 110 -7.31 -6.96 15.13
CA GLU A 110 -8.14 -8.17 15.27
C GLU A 110 -7.32 -9.44 15.03
N GLU A 111 -6.53 -9.46 13.96
CA GLU A 111 -5.70 -10.62 13.61
C GLU A 111 -4.56 -10.23 12.65
N ILE A 112 -3.57 -11.12 12.57
CA ILE A 112 -2.49 -11.06 11.58
C ILE A 112 -2.49 -12.38 10.82
N LYS A 113 -2.59 -12.31 9.48
CA LYS A 113 -2.67 -13.47 8.59
C LYS A 113 -1.46 -13.54 7.68
N GLU A 114 -0.69 -14.62 7.78
CA GLU A 114 0.45 -14.86 6.90
C GLU A 114 0.08 -15.75 5.72
N GLN A 115 0.45 -15.32 4.51
CA GLN A 115 0.12 -15.97 3.25
C GLN A 115 1.29 -15.82 2.26
N LYS A 116 2.17 -16.83 2.22
CA LYS A 116 3.38 -16.81 1.38
C LYS A 116 4.25 -15.57 1.67
N LEU A 117 4.31 -14.62 0.74
CA LEU A 117 5.06 -13.36 0.87
C LEU A 117 4.24 -12.23 1.53
N LYS A 118 2.92 -12.41 1.68
CA LYS A 118 2.02 -11.37 2.18
C LYS A 118 1.66 -11.64 3.63
N THR A 119 1.82 -10.64 4.50
CA THR A 119 1.23 -10.61 5.83
C THR A 119 0.12 -9.56 5.86
N GLU A 120 -1.12 -9.98 6.12
CA GLU A 120 -2.28 -9.10 6.19
C GLU A 120 -2.59 -8.77 7.64
N ILE A 121 -2.49 -7.49 8.01
CA ILE A 121 -2.83 -6.97 9.33
C ILE A 121 -4.27 -6.49 9.27
N VAL A 122 -5.14 -7.11 10.05
CA VAL A 122 -6.58 -6.84 10.02
C VAL A 122 -6.95 -5.96 11.21
N TYR A 123 -7.49 -4.78 10.91
CA TYR A 123 -8.05 -3.87 11.90
C TYR A 123 -9.57 -3.86 11.83
N SER A 124 -10.24 -3.94 12.98
CA SER A 124 -11.64 -3.55 13.11
C SER A 124 -11.75 -2.04 13.30
N ILE A 125 -12.79 -1.46 12.70
CA ILE A 125 -13.18 -0.06 12.86
C ILE A 125 -14.21 0.01 13.99
N ASN A 126 -13.90 0.78 15.02
CA ASN A 126 -14.80 1.05 16.14
C ASN A 126 -15.88 2.08 15.79
#